data_AF-A0A2D7NUD5-F1
#
_entry.id   AF-A0A2D7NUD5-F1
#
_cell.length_a   1.000
_cell.length_b   1.000
_cell.length_c   1.000
_cell.angle_alpha   90.00
_cell.angle_beta   90.00
_cell.angle_gamma   90.00
#
_symmetry.space_group_name_H-M   'P 1'
#
loop_
_entity.id
_entity.type
_entity.pdbx_description
1 polymer ?
#
loop_
_entity_poly.entity_id
_entity_poly.type
_entity_poly.pdbx_seq_one_letter_code
_entity_poly.pdbx_strand_id
1 'polypeptide(L)'
;MPIDWIDEFNIIITNLKTTTPIKVSNDYYQMSVFAWNSIIESPFEGAIGDVSGACICGDKNNNRIMVLTIPSLEFEYEHIHRYSVIPHEYFHAYQMGLDNQERGEIGIRIKWLIEGTAASFESLYIQENYGYNYFLDAQTKVDISVSEKPEIFESYEASWQEDENYASSVFMVLVLTKELQKQNFSEEEAFRLIYYDFWSHPQVSQNDWASAFEEVFSIKVEAFYEILQNYPNDVSKVLPSDDIKLGNIF
;
A
#
# COMPACT_ATOMS: atom_id res chain seq x y z
N MET A 1 -16.71 10.76 14.04
CA MET A 1 -16.89 10.56 12.59
C MET A 1 -18.38 10.61 12.27
N PRO A 2 -18.78 11.06 11.06
CA PRO A 2 -20.16 10.93 10.57
C PRO A 2 -20.61 9.48 10.53
N ILE A 3 -21.92 9.23 10.72
CA ILE A 3 -22.48 7.86 10.79
C ILE A 3 -22.25 7.09 9.48
N ASP A 4 -22.48 7.73 8.33
CA ASP A 4 -22.30 7.11 7.01
C ASP A 4 -20.85 6.66 6.77
N TRP A 5 -19.87 7.40 7.31
CA TRP A 5 -18.47 6.99 7.24
C TRP A 5 -18.18 5.77 8.12
N ILE A 6 -18.78 5.70 9.31
CA ILE A 6 -18.62 4.55 10.22
C ILE A 6 -19.24 3.29 9.60
N ASP A 7 -20.41 3.41 9.00
CA ASP A 7 -21.08 2.29 8.32
C ASP A 7 -20.23 1.78 7.15
N GLU A 8 -19.72 2.69 6.31
CA GLU A 8 -18.85 2.34 5.20
C GLU A 8 -17.52 1.73 5.66
N PHE A 9 -16.90 2.28 6.71
CA PHE A 9 -15.70 1.70 7.32
C PHE A 9 -15.93 0.24 7.75
N ASN A 10 -17.08 -0.06 8.36
CA ASN A 10 -17.41 -1.42 8.78
C ASN A 10 -17.60 -2.37 7.58
N ILE A 11 -18.20 -1.89 6.48
CA ILE A 11 -18.32 -2.64 5.22
C ILE A 11 -16.91 -2.93 4.66
N ILE A 12 -16.06 -1.91 4.58
CA ILE A 12 -14.72 -2.03 4.03
C ILE A 12 -13.90 -3.06 4.81
N ILE A 13 -13.85 -2.93 6.14
CA ILE A 13 -13.13 -3.86 7.01
C ILE A 13 -13.69 -5.29 6.90
N THR A 14 -15.01 -5.44 6.73
CA THR A 14 -15.63 -6.77 6.56
C THR A 14 -15.20 -7.41 5.23
N ASN A 15 -15.19 -6.65 4.14
CA ASN A 15 -14.72 -7.11 2.84
C ASN A 15 -13.23 -7.49 2.91
N LEU A 16 -12.39 -6.63 3.48
CA LEU A 16 -10.95 -6.87 3.62
C LEU A 16 -10.63 -8.09 4.48
N LYS A 17 -11.33 -8.30 5.60
CA LYS A 17 -11.16 -9.51 6.41
C LYS A 17 -11.52 -10.80 5.67
N THR A 18 -12.41 -10.71 4.68
CA THR A 18 -12.83 -11.85 3.86
C THR A 18 -11.81 -12.12 2.75
N THR A 19 -11.35 -11.07 2.08
CA THR A 19 -10.48 -11.17 0.89
C THR A 19 -9.00 -11.27 1.26
N THR A 20 -8.53 -10.49 2.21
CA THR A 20 -7.12 -10.40 2.64
C THR A 20 -6.99 -10.58 4.14
N PRO A 21 -7.25 -11.79 4.68
CA PRO A 21 -7.19 -12.03 6.12
C PRO A 21 -5.77 -11.82 6.65
N ILE A 22 -5.62 -10.95 7.66
CA ILE A 22 -4.36 -10.71 8.36
C ILE A 22 -4.03 -11.93 9.22
N LYS A 23 -2.82 -12.48 9.05
CA LYS A 23 -2.31 -13.55 9.92
C LYS A 23 -2.01 -12.97 11.30
N VAL A 24 -2.60 -13.60 12.30
CA VAL A 24 -2.54 -13.19 13.70
C VAL A 24 -1.36 -13.88 14.38
N SER A 25 -0.52 -13.14 15.12
CA SER A 25 0.57 -13.70 15.95
C SER A 25 0.36 -13.36 17.42
N ASN A 26 1.13 -13.98 18.32
CA ASN A 26 1.03 -13.69 19.76
C ASN A 26 1.35 -12.23 20.11
N ASP A 27 2.23 -11.59 19.32
CA ASP A 27 2.60 -10.18 19.47
C ASP A 27 1.69 -9.24 18.67
N TYR A 28 0.79 -9.79 17.84
CA TYR A 28 -0.08 -9.04 16.94
C TYR A 28 -1.46 -9.71 16.84
N TYR A 29 -2.16 -9.77 17.99
CA TYR A 29 -3.46 -10.43 18.07
C TYR A 29 -4.68 -9.50 17.95
N GLN A 30 -4.46 -8.19 18.14
CA GLN A 30 -5.49 -7.18 18.05
C GLN A 30 -4.85 -5.84 17.70
N MET A 31 -5.51 -5.10 16.81
CA MET A 31 -5.18 -3.71 16.51
C MET A 31 -6.39 -2.82 16.80
N SER A 32 -6.14 -1.72 17.52
CA SER A 32 -7.15 -0.69 17.74
C SER A 32 -7.12 0.32 16.60
N VAL A 33 -8.30 0.79 16.19
CA VAL A 33 -8.46 1.81 15.14
C VAL A 33 -8.95 3.10 15.77
N PHE A 34 -8.28 4.20 15.51
CA PHE A 34 -8.63 5.55 15.97
C PHE A 34 -8.90 6.43 14.76
N ALA A 35 -10.13 6.94 14.63
CA ALA A 35 -10.52 7.77 13.50
C ALA A 35 -11.24 9.04 13.94
N TRP A 36 -10.85 10.18 13.36
CA TRP A 36 -11.52 11.46 13.58
C TRP A 36 -11.42 12.36 12.34
N ASN A 37 -12.29 13.37 12.31
CA ASN A 37 -12.28 14.38 11.27
C ASN A 37 -11.30 15.49 11.67
N SER A 38 -10.45 15.92 10.74
CA SER A 38 -9.39 16.91 10.99
C SER A 38 -9.88 18.31 11.39
N ILE A 39 -11.20 18.56 11.36
CA ILE A 39 -11.80 19.81 11.86
C ILE A 39 -11.59 20.00 13.37
N ILE A 40 -11.30 18.93 14.10
CA ILE A 40 -10.94 18.98 15.51
C ILE A 40 -9.52 18.43 15.73
N GLU A 41 -8.88 18.89 16.80
CA GLU A 41 -7.68 18.25 17.33
C GLU A 41 -7.97 16.81 17.75
N SER A 42 -6.92 15.97 17.81
CA SER A 42 -7.06 14.56 18.15
C SER A 42 -7.77 14.39 19.49
N PRO A 43 -8.98 13.79 19.53
CA PRO A 43 -9.66 13.52 20.79
C PRO A 43 -8.99 12.38 21.57
N PHE A 44 -7.96 11.76 20.99
CA PHE A 44 -7.27 10.58 21.50
C PHE A 44 -5.83 10.86 21.93
N GLU A 45 -5.38 12.12 21.95
CA GLU A 45 -4.00 12.47 22.34
C GLU A 45 -3.59 11.85 23.68
N GLY A 46 -4.52 11.75 24.64
CA GLY A 46 -4.32 11.06 25.91
C GLY A 46 -3.91 9.59 25.76
N ALA A 47 -4.52 8.88 24.82
CA ALA A 47 -4.31 7.45 24.56
C ALA A 47 -3.15 7.17 23.58
N ILE A 48 -3.10 7.88 22.45
CA ILE A 48 -2.21 7.55 21.34
C ILE A 48 -1.05 8.53 21.15
N GLY A 49 -1.08 9.68 21.83
CA GLY A 49 -0.07 10.74 21.68
C GLY A 49 -0.36 11.67 20.51
N ASP A 50 0.67 12.39 20.08
CA ASP A 50 0.60 13.36 18.98
C ASP A 50 0.79 12.67 17.62
N VAL A 51 -0.07 11.67 17.36
CA VAL A 51 -0.10 10.93 16.10
C VAL A 51 -1.33 11.38 15.32
N SER A 52 -1.16 11.65 14.03
CA SER A 52 -2.21 12.11 13.12
C SER A 52 -1.94 11.65 11.69
N GLY A 53 -2.85 11.98 10.77
CA GLY A 53 -2.81 11.49 9.39
C GLY A 53 -3.37 10.07 9.29
N ALA A 54 -2.92 9.34 8.27
CA ALA A 54 -3.18 7.92 8.12
C ALA A 54 -1.89 7.14 8.36
N CYS A 55 -1.94 6.18 9.28
CA CYS A 55 -0.80 5.30 9.56
C CYS A 55 -1.18 4.03 10.30
N ILE A 56 -0.38 2.98 10.08
CA ILE A 56 -0.08 1.96 11.08
C ILE A 56 1.14 2.40 11.89
N CYS A 57 0.89 2.79 13.13
CA CYS A 57 1.85 3.51 13.97
C CYS A 57 1.85 2.96 15.40
N GLY A 58 2.80 3.40 16.22
CA GLY A 58 2.88 3.04 17.64
C GLY A 58 2.05 3.98 18.51
N ASP A 59 1.34 3.44 19.51
CA ASP A 59 0.78 4.23 20.60
C ASP A 59 1.86 4.57 21.66
N LYS A 60 1.46 5.28 22.73
CA LYS A 60 2.37 5.63 23.84
C LYS A 60 2.99 4.43 24.59
N ASN A 61 2.41 3.24 24.44
CA ASN A 61 2.85 2.01 25.07
C ASN A 61 3.54 1.07 24.07
N ASN A 62 3.87 1.55 22.87
CA ASN A 62 4.43 0.78 21.76
C ASN A 62 3.51 -0.32 21.21
N ASN A 63 2.19 -0.26 21.47
CA ASN A 63 1.23 -1.10 20.76
C ASN A 63 1.06 -0.58 19.33
N ARG A 64 0.79 -1.49 18.39
CA ARG A 64 0.43 -1.10 17.02
C ARG A 64 -1.03 -0.71 16.94
N ILE A 65 -1.28 0.44 16.34
CA ILE A 65 -2.60 1.04 16.15
C ILE A 65 -2.74 1.52 14.71
N MET A 66 -3.98 1.56 14.23
CA MET A 66 -4.33 2.24 12.99
C MET A 66 -4.91 3.60 13.34
N VAL A 67 -4.36 4.66 12.75
CA VAL A 67 -4.85 6.03 12.88
C VAL A 67 -5.39 6.47 11.54
N LEU A 68 -6.59 7.05 11.53
CA LEU A 68 -7.28 7.54 10.35
C LEU A 68 -7.82 8.95 10.62
N THR A 69 -6.96 9.95 10.45
CA THR A 69 -7.36 11.36 10.46
C THR A 69 -7.84 11.73 9.07
N ILE A 70 -9.14 11.92 8.89
CA ILE A 70 -9.71 12.25 7.59
C ILE A 70 -9.85 13.77 7.44
N PRO A 71 -9.28 14.39 6.40
CA PRO A 71 -9.42 15.82 6.15
C PRO A 71 -10.90 16.24 6.05
N SER A 72 -11.26 17.34 6.71
CA SER A 72 -12.63 17.85 6.72
C SER A 72 -13.20 18.11 5.32
N LEU A 73 -12.35 18.57 4.39
CA LEU A 73 -12.70 18.84 3.00
C LEU A 73 -13.11 17.59 2.23
N GLU A 74 -12.66 16.40 2.64
CA GLU A 74 -13.08 15.15 1.98
C GLU A 74 -14.52 14.77 2.28
N PHE A 75 -15.07 15.26 3.39
CA PHE A 75 -16.50 15.17 3.67
C PHE A 75 -17.30 16.23 2.93
N GLU A 76 -16.75 17.45 2.80
CA GLU A 76 -17.42 18.56 2.10
C GLU A 76 -17.56 18.29 0.59
N TYR A 77 -16.50 17.76 -0.02
CA TYR A 77 -16.42 17.52 -1.46
C TYR A 77 -16.56 16.05 -1.85
N GLU A 78 -16.92 15.19 -0.88
CA GLU A 78 -17.10 13.75 -1.10
C GLU A 78 -15.90 13.07 -1.80
N HIS A 79 -14.67 13.47 -1.47
CA HIS A 79 -13.46 12.82 -1.99
C HIS A 79 -13.35 11.36 -1.56
N ILE A 80 -13.12 10.46 -2.51
CA ILE A 80 -13.09 9.01 -2.28
C ILE A 80 -11.93 8.57 -1.39
N HIS A 81 -10.88 9.40 -1.25
CA HIS A 81 -9.74 9.16 -0.36
C HIS A 81 -10.17 8.84 1.09
N ARG A 82 -11.28 9.42 1.58
CA ARG A 82 -11.85 9.11 2.90
C ARG A 82 -12.14 7.63 3.12
N TYR A 83 -12.31 6.88 2.03
CA TYR A 83 -12.51 5.43 2.02
C TYR A 83 -11.29 4.67 1.50
N SER A 84 -10.52 5.19 0.54
CA SER A 84 -9.33 4.50 -0.01
C SER A 84 -8.23 4.31 1.02
N VAL A 85 -8.10 5.26 1.96
CA VAL A 85 -7.09 5.19 3.00
C VAL A 85 -7.28 4.00 3.95
N ILE A 86 -8.50 3.45 4.05
CA ILE A 86 -8.80 2.29 4.90
C ILE A 86 -8.13 1.01 4.36
N PRO A 87 -8.34 0.58 3.10
CA PRO A 87 -7.61 -0.55 2.52
C PRO A 87 -6.10 -0.29 2.44
N HIS A 88 -5.62 0.96 2.26
CA HIS A 88 -4.19 1.29 2.30
C HIS A 88 -3.56 0.88 3.64
N GLU A 89 -4.09 1.43 4.75
CA GLU A 89 -3.56 1.13 6.09
C GLU A 89 -3.81 -0.32 6.52
N TYR A 90 -4.94 -0.91 6.10
CA TYR A 90 -5.19 -2.33 6.32
C TYR A 90 -4.12 -3.19 5.62
N PHE A 91 -3.69 -2.80 4.41
CA PHE A 91 -2.66 -3.53 3.67
C PHE A 91 -1.30 -3.46 4.37
N HIS A 92 -0.95 -2.34 5.01
CA HIS A 92 0.22 -2.30 5.88
C HIS A 92 0.12 -3.27 7.05
N ALA A 93 -1.03 -3.36 7.71
CA ALA A 93 -1.25 -4.36 8.76
C ALA A 93 -1.17 -5.80 8.22
N TYR A 94 -1.60 -6.02 6.98
CA TYR A 94 -1.43 -7.30 6.28
C TYR A 94 0.03 -7.62 5.98
N GLN A 95 0.81 -6.68 5.43
CA GLN A 95 2.25 -6.82 5.21
C GLN A 95 2.99 -7.19 6.51
N MET A 96 2.66 -6.52 7.62
CA MET A 96 3.21 -6.83 8.94
C MET A 96 2.85 -8.25 9.43
N GLY A 97 1.64 -8.73 9.11
CA GLY A 97 1.21 -10.09 9.46
C GLY A 97 1.86 -11.18 8.61
N LEU A 98 2.38 -10.84 7.42
CA LEU A 98 3.16 -11.76 6.59
C LEU A 98 4.64 -11.79 6.95
N ASP A 99 5.14 -10.72 7.55
CA ASP A 99 6.55 -10.62 7.90
C ASP A 99 6.93 -11.68 8.94
N ASN A 100 7.89 -12.53 8.55
CA ASN A 100 8.42 -13.61 9.38
C ASN A 100 9.41 -13.11 10.46
N GLN A 101 9.67 -11.80 10.56
CA GLN A 101 10.65 -11.25 11.50
C GLN A 101 10.16 -11.20 12.96
N GLU A 102 8.89 -11.51 13.26
CA GLU A 102 8.28 -11.46 14.61
C GLU A 102 8.44 -10.10 15.33
N ARG A 103 8.63 -8.99 14.58
CA ARG A 103 8.95 -7.66 15.15
C ARG A 103 7.75 -6.74 15.32
N GLY A 104 6.59 -7.12 14.78
CA GLY A 104 5.46 -6.20 14.67
C GLY A 104 5.83 -4.92 13.90
N GLU A 105 6.69 -5.05 12.89
CA GLU A 105 7.11 -4.02 11.93
C GLU A 105 7.28 -4.69 10.57
N ILE A 106 7.28 -3.90 9.51
CA ILE A 106 7.68 -4.38 8.18
C ILE A 106 9.21 -4.50 8.16
N GLY A 107 9.72 -5.70 7.88
CA GLY A 107 11.12 -6.10 7.98
C GLY A 107 12.05 -5.52 6.92
N ILE A 108 11.48 -4.83 5.94
CA ILE A 108 12.20 -4.03 4.93
C ILE A 108 11.76 -2.58 5.02
N ARG A 109 12.64 -1.66 4.61
CA ARG A 109 12.40 -0.21 4.54
C ARG A 109 12.61 0.30 3.12
N ILE A 110 12.04 -0.42 2.16
CA ILE A 110 12.04 -0.04 0.73
C ILE A 110 10.71 0.62 0.42
N LYS A 111 10.69 1.95 0.42
CA LYS A 111 9.47 2.76 0.34
C LYS A 111 8.58 2.38 -0.84
N TRP A 112 9.12 2.29 -2.04
CA TRP A 112 8.29 2.01 -3.22
C TRP A 112 7.61 0.64 -3.16
N LEU A 113 8.25 -0.37 -2.55
CA LEU A 113 7.62 -1.66 -2.32
C LEU A 113 6.53 -1.53 -1.25
N ILE A 114 6.81 -0.87 -0.13
CA ILE A 114 5.86 -0.74 0.99
C ILE A 114 4.63 0.08 0.58
N GLU A 115 4.86 1.34 0.21
CA GLU A 115 3.82 2.31 -0.11
C GLU A 115 3.22 2.06 -1.49
N GLY A 116 4.03 1.71 -2.48
CA GLY A 116 3.52 1.43 -3.82
C GLY A 116 2.58 0.23 -3.84
N THR A 117 2.84 -0.81 -3.05
CA THR A 117 1.92 -1.96 -2.97
C THR A 117 0.66 -1.66 -2.17
N ALA A 118 0.75 -0.91 -1.07
CA ALA A 118 -0.43 -0.44 -0.33
C ALA A 118 -1.31 0.51 -1.16
N ALA A 119 -0.68 1.47 -1.84
CA ALA A 119 -1.35 2.47 -2.67
C ALA A 119 -1.96 1.86 -3.96
N SER A 120 -1.34 0.82 -4.53
CA SER A 120 -1.95 0.08 -5.65
C SER A 120 -3.05 -0.87 -5.18
N PHE A 121 -2.91 -1.47 -3.99
CA PHE A 121 -3.97 -2.27 -3.37
C PHE A 121 -5.23 -1.45 -3.06
N GLU A 122 -5.10 -0.24 -2.50
CA GLU A 122 -6.27 0.64 -2.30
C GLU A 122 -6.93 1.00 -3.63
N SER A 123 -6.17 1.25 -4.69
CA SER A 123 -6.72 1.60 -5.99
C SER A 123 -7.50 0.45 -6.61
N LEU A 124 -6.99 -0.78 -6.51
CA LEU A 124 -7.72 -1.99 -6.91
C LEU A 124 -9.00 -2.19 -6.09
N TYR A 125 -8.93 -1.98 -4.77
CA TYR A 125 -10.09 -2.07 -3.89
C TYR A 125 -11.18 -1.06 -4.28
N ILE A 126 -10.79 0.20 -4.50
CA ILE A 126 -11.70 1.28 -4.88
C ILE A 126 -12.33 1.02 -6.25
N GLN A 127 -11.55 0.54 -7.21
CA GLN A 127 -12.06 0.18 -8.52
C GLN A 127 -13.08 -0.96 -8.42
N GLU A 128 -12.78 -2.01 -7.66
CA GLU A 128 -13.66 -3.18 -7.52
C GLU A 128 -14.99 -2.84 -6.82
N ASN A 129 -14.94 -2.08 -5.72
CA ASN A 129 -16.08 -1.88 -4.82
C ASN A 129 -16.88 -0.60 -5.12
N TYR A 130 -16.26 0.42 -5.72
CA TYR A 130 -16.88 1.71 -6.01
C TYR A 130 -16.94 2.03 -7.50
N GLY A 131 -16.34 1.21 -8.36
CA GLY A 131 -16.30 1.45 -9.80
C GLY A 131 -15.54 2.73 -10.17
N TYR A 132 -14.59 3.15 -9.34
CA TYR A 132 -13.83 4.39 -9.49
C TYR A 132 -12.37 4.07 -9.76
N ASN A 133 -11.81 4.58 -10.87
CA ASN A 133 -10.41 4.34 -11.21
C ASN A 133 -9.53 5.31 -10.41
N TYR A 134 -9.14 4.87 -9.21
CA TYR A 134 -8.36 5.70 -8.30
C TYR A 134 -6.91 5.94 -8.76
N PHE A 135 -6.36 5.04 -9.59
CA PHE A 135 -5.05 5.26 -10.23
C PHE A 135 -5.03 6.56 -11.05
N LEU A 136 -6.09 6.82 -11.81
CA LEU A 136 -6.22 8.02 -12.66
C LEU A 136 -6.64 9.27 -11.90
N ASP A 137 -7.11 9.14 -10.66
CA ASP A 137 -7.51 10.24 -9.81
C ASP A 137 -6.35 10.76 -8.96
N ALA A 138 -5.65 9.84 -8.28
CA ALA A 138 -4.66 10.19 -7.27
C ALA A 138 -3.21 10.02 -7.73
N GLN A 139 -2.94 9.13 -8.70
CA GLN A 139 -1.61 8.57 -8.95
C GLN A 139 -1.05 8.88 -10.36
N THR A 140 -1.52 9.95 -11.01
CA THR A 140 -1.10 10.30 -12.38
C THR A 140 0.23 11.03 -12.49
N LYS A 141 0.77 11.52 -11.37
CA LYS A 141 2.00 12.35 -11.33
C LYS A 141 3.25 11.47 -11.19
N VAL A 142 3.52 10.66 -12.22
CA VAL A 142 4.74 9.83 -12.27
C VAL A 142 5.94 10.72 -12.61
N ASP A 143 6.92 10.77 -11.71
CA ASP A 143 8.11 11.61 -11.88
C ASP A 143 9.13 10.97 -12.86
N ILE A 144 9.92 11.81 -13.53
CA ILE A 144 10.95 11.37 -14.47
C ILE A 144 12.08 10.59 -13.77
N SER A 145 12.28 10.81 -12.48
CA SER A 145 13.27 10.10 -11.67
C SER A 145 13.03 8.60 -11.62
N VAL A 146 11.81 8.11 -11.89
CA VAL A 146 11.55 6.66 -12.02
C VAL A 146 12.39 6.04 -13.13
N SER A 147 12.60 6.76 -14.23
CA SER A 147 13.44 6.31 -15.34
C SER A 147 14.91 6.71 -15.18
N GLU A 148 15.19 7.86 -14.57
CA GLU A 148 16.57 8.38 -14.50
C GLU A 148 17.36 7.88 -13.29
N LYS A 149 16.68 7.70 -12.15
CA LYS A 149 17.30 7.42 -10.85
C LYS A 149 16.32 6.70 -9.88
N PRO A 150 15.81 5.51 -10.23
CA PRO A 150 14.76 4.83 -9.46
C PRO A 150 15.15 4.48 -8.02
N GLU A 151 16.43 4.38 -7.69
CA GLU A 151 16.88 4.04 -6.34
C GLU A 151 16.49 5.08 -5.28
N ILE A 152 16.14 6.32 -5.68
CA ILE A 152 15.66 7.33 -4.71
C ILE A 152 14.33 6.92 -4.07
N PHE A 153 13.50 6.14 -4.78
CA PHE A 153 12.20 5.69 -4.29
C PHE A 153 12.32 4.55 -3.26
N GLU A 154 13.52 4.09 -2.94
CA GLU A 154 13.73 3.19 -1.81
C GLU A 154 13.53 3.88 -0.45
N SER A 155 13.59 5.22 -0.38
CA SER A 155 13.45 5.95 0.90
C SER A 155 12.54 7.18 0.81
N TYR A 156 11.88 7.51 1.92
CA TYR A 156 11.03 8.71 2.01
C TYR A 156 11.82 10.00 1.85
N GLU A 157 13.02 10.09 2.44
CA GLU A 157 13.84 11.30 2.40
C GLU A 157 14.32 11.62 0.97
N ALA A 158 14.76 10.60 0.23
CA ALA A 158 15.32 10.80 -1.10
C ALA A 158 14.28 11.03 -2.21
N SER A 159 13.02 10.66 -1.97
CA SER A 159 11.91 10.79 -2.95
C SER A 159 10.77 11.69 -2.47
N TRP A 160 11.02 12.53 -1.46
CA TRP A 160 9.98 13.36 -0.84
C TRP A 160 9.31 14.31 -1.84
N GLN A 161 10.05 14.82 -2.83
CA GLN A 161 9.52 15.78 -3.82
C GLN A 161 9.01 15.09 -5.09
N GLU A 162 9.43 13.83 -5.31
CA GLU A 162 9.31 13.09 -6.57
C GLU A 162 8.20 12.03 -6.53
N ASP A 163 7.57 11.80 -5.38
CA ASP A 163 6.56 10.74 -5.19
C ASP A 163 5.28 11.25 -4.55
N GLU A 164 4.66 12.26 -5.18
CA GLU A 164 3.37 12.79 -4.75
C GLU A 164 2.29 11.69 -4.80
N ASN A 165 1.55 11.51 -3.70
CA ASN A 165 0.54 10.46 -3.53
C ASN A 165 1.04 9.05 -3.90
N TYR A 166 2.34 8.79 -3.73
CA TYR A 166 2.97 7.53 -4.11
C TYR A 166 2.84 7.18 -5.60
N ALA A 167 2.54 8.15 -6.47
CA ALA A 167 2.29 7.92 -7.89
C ALA A 167 3.44 7.19 -8.60
N SER A 168 4.68 7.57 -8.31
CA SER A 168 5.88 6.95 -8.87
C SER A 168 6.09 5.54 -8.30
N SER A 169 5.86 5.35 -7.00
CA SER A 169 5.93 4.03 -6.35
C SER A 169 4.88 3.05 -6.89
N VAL A 170 3.64 3.51 -7.08
CA VAL A 170 2.56 2.74 -7.70
C VAL A 170 2.91 2.39 -9.14
N PHE A 171 3.42 3.34 -9.90
CA PHE A 171 3.89 3.09 -11.26
C PHE A 171 4.95 1.99 -11.31
N MET A 172 5.93 2.01 -10.39
CA MET A 172 6.94 0.95 -10.29
C MET A 172 6.28 -0.43 -10.02
N VAL A 173 5.34 -0.51 -9.09
CA VAL A 173 4.60 -1.76 -8.82
C VAL A 173 3.84 -2.25 -10.07
N LEU A 174 3.16 -1.35 -10.78
CA LEU A 174 2.41 -1.71 -11.99
C LEU A 174 3.34 -2.15 -13.14
N VAL A 175 4.50 -1.52 -13.30
CA VAL A 175 5.52 -1.98 -14.27
C VAL A 175 6.01 -3.38 -13.89
N LEU A 176 6.27 -3.65 -12.61
CA LEU A 176 6.65 -4.99 -12.15
C LEU A 176 5.57 -6.02 -12.49
N THR A 177 4.29 -5.71 -12.29
CA THR A 177 3.17 -6.57 -12.73
C THR A 177 3.25 -6.84 -14.22
N LYS A 178 3.47 -5.82 -15.07
CA LYS A 178 3.57 -6.02 -16.53
C LYS A 178 4.79 -6.86 -16.93
N GLU A 179 5.92 -6.73 -16.24
CA GLU A 179 7.09 -7.59 -16.49
C GLU A 179 6.83 -9.04 -16.10
N LEU A 180 6.13 -9.29 -14.99
CA LEU A 180 5.72 -10.64 -14.61
C LEU A 180 4.74 -11.25 -15.65
N GLN A 181 3.82 -10.46 -16.19
CA GLN A 181 2.95 -10.95 -17.28
C GLN A 181 3.74 -11.35 -18.54
N LYS A 182 4.85 -10.65 -18.86
CA LYS A 182 5.75 -11.05 -19.95
C LYS A 182 6.47 -12.37 -19.68
N GLN A 183 6.56 -12.80 -18.41
CA GLN A 183 7.06 -14.11 -18.01
C GLN A 183 5.97 -15.21 -18.05
N ASN A 184 4.78 -14.92 -18.58
CA ASN A 184 3.61 -15.79 -18.69
C ASN A 184 2.80 -16.00 -17.40
N PHE A 185 2.97 -15.14 -16.39
CA PHE A 185 2.02 -15.07 -15.28
C PHE A 185 0.72 -14.39 -15.74
N SER A 186 -0.42 -14.81 -15.21
CA SER A 186 -1.66 -14.02 -15.33
C SER A 186 -1.50 -12.69 -14.56
N GLU A 187 -2.40 -11.72 -14.80
CA GLU A 187 -2.35 -10.46 -14.03
C GLU A 187 -2.57 -10.70 -12.54
N GLU A 188 -3.48 -11.61 -12.19
CA GLU A 188 -3.80 -11.99 -10.81
C GLU A 188 -2.61 -12.71 -10.15
N GLU A 189 -1.95 -13.62 -10.88
CA GLU A 189 -0.73 -14.29 -10.40
C GLU A 189 0.42 -13.30 -10.18
N ALA A 190 0.59 -12.33 -11.08
CA ALA A 190 1.60 -11.29 -10.95
C ALA A 190 1.36 -10.42 -9.70
N PHE A 191 0.12 -9.98 -9.46
CA PHE A 191 -0.19 -9.25 -8.22
C PHE A 191 -0.04 -10.12 -6.98
N ARG A 192 -0.39 -11.42 -7.03
CA ARG A 192 -0.18 -12.33 -5.90
C ARG A 192 1.29 -12.48 -5.56
N LEU A 193 2.17 -12.56 -6.56
CA LEU A 193 3.62 -12.60 -6.35
C LEU A 193 4.09 -11.36 -5.58
N ILE A 194 3.58 -10.19 -5.95
CA ILE A 194 3.98 -8.90 -5.36
C ILE A 194 3.36 -8.70 -3.97
N TYR A 195 2.08 -8.96 -3.80
CA TYR A 195 1.32 -8.66 -2.59
C TYR A 195 1.44 -9.73 -1.50
N TYR A 196 1.75 -10.97 -1.87
CA TYR A 196 1.82 -12.09 -0.92
C TYR A 196 3.14 -12.85 -0.96
N ASP A 197 3.54 -13.38 -2.13
CA ASP A 197 4.67 -14.31 -2.18
C ASP A 197 6.00 -13.62 -1.79
N PHE A 198 6.21 -12.37 -2.22
CA PHE A 198 7.36 -11.58 -1.79
C PHE A 198 7.37 -11.35 -0.28
N TRP A 199 6.30 -10.77 0.28
CA TRP A 199 6.24 -10.42 1.71
C TRP A 199 6.29 -11.63 2.66
N SER A 200 5.82 -12.79 2.20
CA SER A 200 5.88 -14.04 2.97
C SER A 200 7.17 -14.83 2.77
N HIS A 201 8.07 -14.35 1.89
CA HIS A 201 9.32 -15.05 1.59
C HIS A 201 10.27 -15.05 2.79
N PRO A 202 10.84 -16.21 3.20
CA PRO A 202 11.64 -16.33 4.42
C PRO A 202 12.90 -15.45 4.47
N GLN A 203 13.42 -15.08 3.30
CA GLN A 203 14.62 -14.23 3.19
C GLN A 203 14.30 -12.73 3.17
N VAL A 204 13.03 -12.31 3.14
CA VAL A 204 12.72 -10.88 3.14
C VAL A 204 13.16 -10.25 4.45
N SER A 205 14.22 -9.45 4.34
CA SER A 205 14.90 -8.75 5.43
C SER A 205 15.54 -7.50 4.84
N GLN A 206 15.77 -6.47 5.65
CA GLN A 206 16.45 -5.26 5.19
C GLN A 206 17.78 -5.53 4.45
N ASN A 207 18.50 -6.60 4.81
CA ASN A 207 19.80 -6.91 4.22
C ASN A 207 19.71 -7.84 3.00
N ASP A 208 18.63 -8.61 2.88
CA ASP A 208 18.52 -9.71 1.90
C ASP A 208 17.33 -9.54 0.94
N TRP A 209 16.56 -8.44 1.05
CA TRP A 209 15.36 -8.21 0.23
C TRP A 209 15.64 -8.26 -1.27
N ALA A 210 16.81 -7.81 -1.73
CA ALA A 210 17.17 -7.84 -3.16
C ALA A 210 17.36 -9.28 -3.66
N SER A 211 17.92 -10.16 -2.84
CA SER A 211 18.01 -11.60 -3.15
C SER A 211 16.63 -12.23 -3.18
N ALA A 212 15.77 -11.92 -2.19
CA ALA A 212 14.39 -12.39 -2.19
C ALA A 212 13.58 -11.86 -3.39
N PHE A 213 13.83 -10.61 -3.79
CA PHE A 213 13.22 -9.99 -4.97
C PHE A 213 13.60 -10.76 -6.24
N GLU A 214 14.89 -11.09 -6.41
CA GLU A 214 15.35 -11.91 -7.54
C GLU A 214 14.75 -13.33 -7.49
N GLU A 215 14.72 -13.98 -6.34
CA GLU A 215 14.18 -15.34 -6.19
C GLU A 215 12.68 -15.40 -6.51
N VAL A 216 11.89 -14.41 -6.08
CA VAL A 216 10.43 -14.39 -6.28
C VAL A 216 10.06 -13.93 -7.69
N PHE A 217 10.68 -12.87 -8.20
CA PHE A 217 10.27 -12.25 -9.47
C PHE A 217 11.11 -12.70 -10.66
N SER A 218 12.20 -13.45 -10.44
CA SER A 218 13.19 -13.80 -11.46
C SER A 218 13.77 -12.58 -12.19
N ILE A 219 13.81 -11.42 -11.51
CA ILE A 219 14.34 -10.15 -12.00
C ILE A 219 15.24 -9.58 -10.89
N LYS A 220 16.47 -9.19 -11.22
CA LYS A 220 17.33 -8.46 -10.29
C LYS A 220 16.84 -7.04 -10.09
N VAL A 221 17.01 -6.47 -8.90
CA VAL A 221 16.61 -5.08 -8.61
C VAL A 221 17.22 -4.10 -9.60
N GLU A 222 18.52 -4.22 -9.90
CA GLU A 222 19.20 -3.33 -10.85
C GLU A 222 18.65 -3.50 -12.27
N ALA A 223 18.33 -4.73 -12.67
CA ALA A 223 17.73 -5.00 -13.97
C ALA A 223 16.29 -4.44 -14.05
N PHE A 224 15.54 -4.50 -12.95
CA PHE A 224 14.22 -3.87 -12.85
C PHE A 224 14.33 -2.35 -13.01
N TYR A 225 15.30 -1.73 -12.34
CA TYR A 225 15.58 -0.29 -12.48
C TYR A 225 15.98 0.11 -13.90
N GLU A 226 16.72 -0.73 -14.62
CA GLU A 226 16.99 -0.53 -16.05
C GLU A 226 15.73 -0.69 -16.92
N ILE A 227 14.84 -1.63 -16.57
CA ILE A 227 13.58 -1.85 -17.30
C ILE A 227 12.68 -0.60 -17.27
N LEU A 228 12.63 0.11 -16.14
CA LEU A 228 11.81 1.31 -15.96
C LEU A 228 12.07 2.39 -17.04
N GLN A 229 13.30 2.48 -17.56
CA GLN A 229 13.68 3.40 -18.64
C GLN A 229 12.92 3.16 -19.95
N ASN A 230 12.38 1.96 -20.15
CA ASN A 230 11.65 1.59 -21.36
C ASN A 230 10.15 1.91 -21.29
N TYR A 231 9.67 2.37 -20.13
CA TYR A 231 8.29 2.77 -19.94
C TYR A 231 8.17 4.30 -19.95
N PRO A 232 7.15 4.87 -20.60
CA PRO A 232 6.83 6.28 -20.40
C PRO A 232 6.38 6.48 -18.95
N ASN A 233 6.81 7.57 -18.32
CA ASN A 233 6.40 7.99 -16.97
C ASN A 233 4.92 8.44 -16.96
N ASP A 234 4.02 7.49 -17.20
CA ASP A 234 2.58 7.69 -17.36
C ASP A 234 1.84 6.43 -16.89
N VAL A 235 1.19 6.53 -15.72
CA VAL A 235 0.45 5.42 -15.10
C VAL A 235 -0.62 4.83 -16.02
N SER A 236 -1.20 5.63 -16.92
CA SER A 236 -2.24 5.18 -17.86
C SER A 236 -1.74 4.10 -18.83
N LYS A 237 -0.42 3.93 -18.97
CA LYS A 237 0.19 2.93 -19.86
C LYS A 237 0.40 1.57 -19.21
N VAL A 238 0.25 1.50 -17.89
CA VAL A 238 0.53 0.29 -17.10
C VAL A 238 -0.63 -0.10 -16.19
N LEU A 239 -1.82 0.49 -16.39
CA LEU A 239 -3.00 0.16 -15.59
C LEU A 239 -3.32 -1.35 -15.61
N PRO A 240 -3.82 -1.88 -14.49
CA PRO A 240 -4.39 -3.23 -14.45
C PRO A 240 -5.70 -3.28 -15.25
N SER A 241 -6.20 -4.48 -15.52
CA SER A 241 -7.49 -4.67 -16.16
C SER A 241 -8.64 -4.17 -15.28
N ASP A 242 -9.68 -3.60 -15.89
CA ASP A 242 -10.82 -3.03 -15.14
C ASP A 242 -11.60 -4.09 -14.34
N ASP A 243 -11.54 -5.35 -14.78
CA ASP A 243 -12.28 -6.48 -14.23
C ASP A 243 -11.51 -7.31 -13.19
N ILE A 244 -10.26 -6.94 -12.88
CA ILE A 244 -9.47 -7.61 -11.85
C ILE A 244 -10.21 -7.57 -10.49
N LYS A 245 -10.11 -8.68 -9.75
CA LYS A 245 -10.73 -8.83 -8.43
C LYS A 245 -9.70 -9.20 -7.40
N LEU A 246 -9.71 -8.53 -6.25
CA LEU A 246 -8.84 -8.85 -5.13
C LEU A 246 -9.03 -10.30 -4.68
N GLY A 247 -10.27 -10.83 -4.72
CA GLY A 247 -10.56 -12.22 -4.38
C GLY A 247 -9.98 -13.28 -5.34
N ASN A 248 -9.45 -12.88 -6.50
CA ASN A 248 -8.71 -13.79 -7.38
C ASN A 248 -7.19 -13.72 -7.15
N ILE A 249 -6.72 -12.66 -6.47
CA ILE A 249 -5.31 -12.46 -6.13
C ILE A 249 -4.94 -13.23 -4.85
N PHE A 250 -5.85 -13.28 -3.87
CA PHE A 250 -5.66 -13.88 -2.54
C PHE A 250 -6.49 -15.16 -2.37
#